data_AF-A0A7S1ZFD1-F1
#
_entry.id   AF-A0A7S1ZFD1-F1
#
_cell.length_a   1.000
_cell.length_b   1.000
_cell.length_c   1.000
_cell.angle_alpha   90.00
_cell.angle_beta   90.00
_cell.angle_gamma   90.00
#
_symmetry.space_group_name_H-M   'P 1'
#
loop_
_entity.id
_entity.type
_entity.pdbx_description
1 polymer ?
#
loop_
_entity_poly.entity_id
_entity_poly.type
_entity_poly.pdbx_seq_one_letter_code
_entity_poly.pdbx_strand_id
1 'polypeptide(L)'
;MPKTMKSFRTKTSKEAEEILTNGMATVTKIEKAIAEHFPFGAGELSKAEASFRSDLETNGLDAANALLSTSIPAARDLISLGIYHIQVMERFISLNVPQMEDGNNFGVTVQMTVAKFLQETRESWAKKLDAIPAYYSSRADAVEKLGLAKTSSSQSKTESKSDSSGGKDGDASVTETKVVKEEKVSNGSKMGVYRLGHLLALDVQLYGELQSALLMLLDGYATVIDNMEKNKEKITSPKGTGPSASMGMY
;
A
#
# COMPACT_ATOMS: atom_id res chain seq x y z
N MET A 1 -9.90 4.66 -40.48
CA MET A 1 -9.06 4.18 -39.34
C MET A 1 -8.14 3.06 -39.84
N PRO A 2 -6.83 3.08 -39.52
CA PRO A 2 -5.92 1.99 -39.87
C PRO A 2 -6.40 0.64 -39.31
N LYS A 3 -6.16 -0.48 -40.02
CA LYS A 3 -6.62 -1.83 -39.62
C LYS A 3 -6.16 -2.21 -38.21
N THR A 4 -4.94 -1.81 -37.83
CA THR A 4 -4.34 -2.05 -36.50
C THR A 4 -5.12 -1.37 -35.39
N MET A 5 -5.50 -0.11 -35.56
CA MET A 5 -6.27 0.64 -34.57
C MET A 5 -7.71 0.16 -34.43
N LYS A 6 -8.32 -0.33 -35.51
CA LYS A 6 -9.65 -0.96 -35.45
C LYS A 6 -9.60 -2.24 -34.60
N SER A 7 -8.60 -3.09 -34.83
CA SER A 7 -8.39 -4.32 -34.03
C SER A 7 -8.17 -4.00 -32.54
N PHE A 8 -7.36 -2.98 -32.24
CA PHE A 8 -7.10 -2.56 -30.86
C PHE A 8 -8.36 -2.03 -30.16
N ARG A 9 -9.20 -1.27 -30.86
CA ARG A 9 -10.52 -0.84 -30.33
C ARG A 9 -11.40 -2.04 -30.02
N THR A 10 -11.55 -2.99 -30.95
CA THR A 10 -12.35 -4.19 -30.73
C THR A 10 -11.86 -5.01 -29.54
N LYS A 11 -10.54 -5.18 -29.38
CA LYS A 11 -9.94 -5.85 -28.22
C LYS A 11 -10.30 -5.11 -26.92
N THR A 12 -10.12 -3.80 -26.89
CA THR A 12 -10.41 -2.98 -25.70
C THR A 12 -11.90 -3.04 -25.33
N SER A 13 -12.80 -2.99 -26.32
CA SER A 13 -14.24 -3.14 -26.07
C SER A 13 -14.58 -4.48 -25.43
N LYS A 14 -14.00 -5.57 -25.95
CA LYS A 14 -14.21 -6.91 -25.39
C LYS A 14 -13.68 -7.01 -23.96
N GLU A 15 -12.49 -6.49 -23.68
CA GLU A 15 -11.91 -6.47 -22.32
C GLU A 15 -12.82 -5.70 -21.34
N ALA A 16 -13.34 -4.53 -21.75
CA ALA A 16 -14.25 -3.74 -20.92
C ALA A 16 -15.59 -4.48 -20.68
N GLU A 17 -16.15 -5.11 -21.70
CA GLU A 17 -17.39 -5.91 -21.56
C GLU A 17 -17.20 -7.13 -20.65
N GLU A 18 -16.06 -7.82 -20.73
CA GLU A 18 -15.73 -8.92 -19.84
C GLU A 18 -15.61 -8.46 -18.38
N ILE A 19 -14.98 -7.30 -18.14
CA ILE A 19 -14.88 -6.72 -16.79
C ILE A 19 -16.27 -6.38 -16.23
N LEU A 20 -17.13 -5.75 -17.02
CA LEU A 20 -18.48 -5.39 -16.59
C LEU A 20 -19.32 -6.64 -16.30
N THR A 21 -19.28 -7.63 -17.20
CA THR A 21 -20.00 -8.90 -17.05
C THR A 21 -19.58 -9.66 -15.78
N ASN A 22 -18.29 -9.62 -15.44
CA ASN A 22 -17.73 -10.26 -14.24
C ASN A 22 -17.63 -9.30 -13.04
N GLY A 23 -18.23 -8.11 -13.13
CA GLY A 23 -18.10 -7.06 -12.12
C GLY A 23 -18.53 -7.54 -10.74
N MET A 24 -19.73 -8.13 -10.65
CA MET A 24 -20.26 -8.67 -9.39
C MET A 24 -19.46 -9.85 -8.84
N ALA A 25 -18.91 -10.71 -9.70
CA ALA A 25 -18.03 -11.78 -9.25
C ALA A 25 -16.74 -11.21 -8.60
N THR A 26 -16.25 -10.07 -9.11
CA THR A 26 -15.11 -9.36 -8.53
C THR A 26 -15.47 -8.71 -7.19
N VAL A 27 -16.66 -8.11 -7.07
CA VAL A 27 -17.20 -7.59 -5.80
C VAL A 27 -17.23 -8.69 -4.74
N THR A 28 -17.85 -9.84 -5.04
CA THR A 28 -17.91 -10.98 -4.11
C THR A 28 -16.52 -11.53 -3.76
N LYS A 29 -15.57 -11.52 -4.70
CA LYS A 29 -14.18 -11.89 -4.43
C LYS A 29 -13.54 -10.96 -3.39
N ILE A 30 -13.77 -9.65 -3.49
CA ILE A 30 -13.26 -8.67 -2.53
C ILE A 30 -13.91 -8.86 -1.16
N GLU A 31 -15.25 -9.02 -1.10
CA GLU A 31 -15.98 -9.29 0.16
C GLU A 31 -15.44 -10.52 0.88
N LYS A 32 -15.24 -11.62 0.14
CA LYS A 32 -14.69 -12.86 0.70
C LYS A 32 -13.28 -12.63 1.25
N ALA A 33 -12.42 -11.94 0.53
CA ALA A 33 -11.06 -11.65 0.98
C ALA A 33 -11.04 -10.78 2.24
N ILE A 34 -11.96 -9.82 2.37
CA ILE A 34 -12.11 -9.02 3.59
C ILE A 34 -12.48 -9.94 4.77
N ALA A 35 -13.49 -10.79 4.60
CA ALA A 35 -13.91 -11.72 5.65
C ALA A 35 -12.83 -12.74 6.04
N GLU A 36 -12.02 -13.18 5.08
CA GLU A 36 -10.95 -14.17 5.28
C GLU A 36 -9.72 -13.58 5.98
N HIS A 37 -9.28 -12.39 5.58
CA HIS A 37 -8.01 -11.81 6.05
C HIS A 37 -8.16 -10.78 7.17
N PHE A 38 -9.38 -10.31 7.45
CA PHE A 38 -9.63 -9.27 8.44
C PHE A 38 -10.67 -9.71 9.48
N PRO A 39 -10.32 -10.65 10.37
CA PRO A 39 -11.23 -11.20 11.37
C PRO A 39 -11.65 -10.20 12.45
N PHE A 40 -10.90 -9.11 12.62
CA PHE A 40 -11.24 -8.00 13.52
C PHE A 40 -11.91 -6.89 12.71
N GLY A 41 -13.18 -6.63 13.00
CA GLY A 41 -14.02 -5.65 12.30
C GLY A 41 -13.78 -4.22 12.75
N ALA A 42 -14.66 -3.33 12.27
CA ALA A 42 -14.64 -1.92 12.65
C ALA A 42 -14.75 -1.74 14.17
N GLY A 43 -13.86 -0.93 14.76
CA GLY A 43 -13.81 -0.70 16.21
C GLY A 43 -13.10 -1.79 17.01
N GLU A 44 -12.54 -2.81 16.36
CA GLU A 44 -11.90 -3.95 17.03
C GLU A 44 -10.37 -3.95 16.95
N LEU A 45 -9.75 -2.80 16.64
CA LEU A 45 -8.28 -2.67 16.56
C LEU A 45 -7.58 -3.02 17.87
N SER A 46 -8.23 -2.82 19.02
CA SER A 46 -7.69 -3.27 20.31
C SER A 46 -7.60 -4.80 20.43
N LYS A 47 -8.52 -5.53 19.79
CA LYS A 47 -8.46 -7.00 19.70
C LYS A 47 -7.35 -7.45 18.76
N ALA A 48 -7.18 -6.74 17.64
CA ALA A 48 -6.04 -6.97 16.74
C ALA A 48 -4.71 -6.76 17.46
N GLU A 49 -4.56 -5.66 18.21
CA GLU A 49 -3.35 -5.37 19.01
C GLU A 49 -3.07 -6.47 20.04
N ALA A 50 -4.11 -6.93 20.76
CA ALA A 50 -3.97 -8.01 21.73
C ALA A 50 -3.51 -9.31 21.06
N SER A 51 -4.07 -9.63 19.89
CA SER A 51 -3.66 -10.79 19.09
C SER A 51 -2.20 -10.68 18.62
N PHE A 52 -1.78 -9.51 18.12
CA PHE A 52 -0.42 -9.29 17.63
C PHE A 52 0.61 -9.31 18.77
N ARG A 53 0.23 -8.80 19.95
CA ARG A 53 1.06 -8.92 21.16
C ARG A 53 1.28 -10.39 21.53
N SER A 54 0.21 -11.19 21.56
CA SER A 54 0.30 -12.63 21.85
C SER A 54 1.16 -13.37 20.81
N ASP A 55 1.03 -13.03 19.54
CA ASP A 55 1.83 -13.61 18.44
C ASP A 55 3.32 -13.31 18.63
N LEU A 56 3.65 -12.05 18.93
CA LEU A 56 5.02 -11.59 19.15
C LEU A 56 5.65 -12.19 20.43
N GLU A 57 4.88 -12.35 21.51
CA GLU A 57 5.32 -13.05 22.72
C GLU A 57 5.63 -14.53 22.47
N THR A 58 4.90 -15.16 21.55
CA THR A 58 5.06 -16.58 21.20
C THR A 58 6.22 -16.81 20.21
N ASN A 59 6.31 -15.96 19.18
CA ASN A 59 7.18 -16.17 18.03
C ASN A 59 8.44 -15.30 18.01
N GLY A 60 8.52 -14.30 18.90
CA GLY A 60 9.67 -13.40 19.02
C GLY A 60 9.60 -12.16 18.12
N LEU A 61 10.54 -11.24 18.34
CA LEU A 61 10.56 -9.91 17.70
C LEU A 61 10.82 -9.94 16.19
N ASP A 62 11.63 -10.91 15.74
CA ASP A 62 12.04 -11.04 14.35
C ASP A 62 11.01 -11.79 13.48
N ALA A 63 9.99 -12.37 14.11
CA ALA A 63 8.94 -13.08 13.39
C ALA A 63 8.06 -12.12 12.59
N ALA A 64 7.62 -12.59 11.42
CA ALA A 64 6.59 -11.92 10.65
C ALA A 64 5.24 -12.07 11.37
N ASN A 65 4.46 -10.98 11.40
CA ASN A 65 3.10 -11.02 11.93
C ASN A 65 2.24 -11.93 11.04
N ALA A 66 1.69 -13.00 11.60
CA ALA A 66 1.03 -14.05 10.83
C ALA A 66 -0.17 -13.53 10.01
N LEU A 67 -0.98 -12.65 10.60
CA LEU A 67 -2.15 -12.09 9.93
C LEU A 67 -1.74 -11.15 8.80
N LEU A 68 -0.79 -10.24 9.07
CA LEU A 68 -0.25 -9.32 8.05
C LEU A 68 0.47 -10.04 6.91
N SER A 69 1.10 -11.18 7.20
CA SER A 69 1.78 -12.01 6.18
C SER A 69 0.82 -12.55 5.11
N THR A 70 -0.47 -12.68 5.43
CA THR A 70 -1.50 -13.10 4.47
C THR A 70 -2.34 -11.94 3.95
N SER A 71 -2.62 -10.93 4.77
CA SER A 71 -3.47 -9.81 4.38
C SER A 71 -2.77 -8.81 3.45
N ILE A 72 -1.46 -8.58 3.61
CA ILE A 72 -0.68 -7.71 2.71
C ILE A 72 -0.72 -8.20 1.25
N PRO A 73 -0.34 -9.45 0.92
CA PRO A 73 -0.36 -9.90 -0.47
C PRO A 73 -1.79 -9.90 -1.05
N ALA A 74 -2.79 -10.35 -0.28
CA ALA A 74 -4.18 -10.32 -0.72
C ALA A 74 -4.66 -8.90 -1.06
N ALA A 75 -4.35 -7.91 -0.21
CA ALA A 75 -4.69 -6.52 -0.46
C ALA A 75 -3.99 -5.96 -1.70
N ARG A 76 -2.69 -6.23 -1.87
CA ARG A 76 -1.92 -5.80 -3.04
C ARG A 76 -2.51 -6.32 -4.33
N ASP A 77 -2.81 -7.62 -4.40
CA ASP A 77 -3.33 -8.26 -5.60
C ASP A 77 -4.71 -7.70 -5.98
N LEU A 78 -5.60 -7.53 -4.99
CA LEU A 78 -6.95 -7.00 -5.24
C LEU A 78 -6.93 -5.52 -5.63
N ILE A 79 -6.14 -4.69 -4.95
CA ILE A 79 -6.01 -3.26 -5.30
C ILE A 79 -5.42 -3.13 -6.71
N SER A 80 -4.37 -3.89 -7.02
CA SER A 80 -3.76 -3.91 -8.36
C SER A 80 -4.75 -4.35 -9.44
N LEU A 81 -5.58 -5.36 -9.16
CA LEU A 81 -6.64 -5.82 -10.06
C LEU A 81 -7.66 -4.71 -10.33
N GLY A 82 -8.13 -4.03 -9.28
CA GLY A 82 -9.06 -2.90 -9.39
C GLY A 82 -8.50 -1.76 -10.23
N ILE A 83 -7.24 -1.37 -9.97
CA ILE A 83 -6.51 -0.36 -10.76
C ILE A 83 -6.46 -0.75 -12.24
N TYR A 84 -6.07 -2.00 -12.52
CA TYR A 84 -6.00 -2.51 -13.89
C TYR A 84 -7.36 -2.46 -14.59
N HIS A 85 -8.43 -2.89 -13.93
CA HIS A 85 -9.78 -2.84 -14.50
C HIS A 85 -10.20 -1.40 -14.83
N ILE A 86 -9.95 -0.45 -13.94
CA ILE A 86 -10.24 0.96 -14.22
C ILE A 86 -9.46 1.46 -15.43
N GLN A 87 -8.16 1.15 -15.56
CA GLN A 87 -7.37 1.57 -16.72
C GLN A 87 -7.90 1.02 -18.05
N VAL A 88 -8.44 -0.21 -18.04
CA VAL A 88 -9.13 -0.76 -19.22
C VAL A 88 -10.38 0.06 -19.55
N MET A 89 -11.19 0.43 -18.55
CA MET A 89 -12.41 1.23 -18.73
C MET A 89 -12.12 2.67 -19.16
N GLU A 90 -11.12 3.34 -18.58
CA GLU A 90 -10.63 4.66 -19.01
C GLU A 90 -10.20 4.63 -20.48
N ARG A 91 -9.42 3.62 -20.88
CA ARG A 91 -9.00 3.41 -22.26
C ARG A 91 -10.20 3.18 -23.18
N PHE A 92 -11.16 2.37 -22.74
CA PHE A 92 -12.39 2.12 -23.47
C PHE A 92 -13.18 3.42 -23.71
N ILE A 93 -13.42 4.23 -22.69
CA ILE A 93 -14.12 5.52 -22.83
C ILE A 93 -13.34 6.44 -23.79
N SER A 94 -12.03 6.58 -23.59
CA SER A 94 -11.17 7.44 -24.41
C SER A 94 -11.23 7.07 -25.90
N LEU A 95 -11.30 5.77 -26.21
CA LEU A 95 -11.43 5.30 -27.59
C LEU A 95 -12.83 5.45 -28.19
N ASN A 96 -13.87 5.71 -27.37
CA ASN A 96 -15.24 5.99 -27.80
C ASN A 96 -15.58 7.48 -27.85
N VAL A 97 -14.65 8.38 -27.49
CA VAL A 97 -14.83 9.81 -27.70
C VAL A 97 -14.90 10.09 -29.21
N PRO A 98 -15.95 10.76 -29.71
CA PRO A 98 -16.12 11.05 -31.12
C PRO A 98 -15.22 12.22 -31.54
N GLN A 99 -15.24 12.54 -32.83
CA GLN A 99 -14.65 13.78 -33.32
C GLN A 99 -15.31 14.99 -32.62
N MET A 100 -14.50 16.03 -32.34
CA MET A 100 -15.02 17.28 -31.79
C MET A 100 -15.87 18.01 -32.84
N GLU A 101 -17.06 18.43 -32.42
CA GLU A 101 -18.06 19.10 -33.25
C GLU A 101 -18.73 20.21 -32.43
N ASP A 102 -19.28 21.21 -33.13
CA ASP A 102 -20.11 22.24 -32.50
C ASP A 102 -21.53 21.69 -32.28
N GLY A 103 -21.99 21.68 -31.03
CA GLY A 103 -23.30 21.14 -30.64
C GLY A 103 -23.37 19.62 -30.40
N ASN A 104 -24.53 19.20 -29.86
CA ASN A 104 -24.82 17.79 -29.50
C ASN A 104 -23.74 17.14 -28.60
N ASN A 105 -23.19 17.86 -27.61
CA ASN A 105 -22.06 17.40 -26.81
C ASN A 105 -22.45 16.80 -25.43
N PHE A 106 -23.75 16.65 -25.13
CA PHE A 106 -24.20 16.12 -23.84
C PHE A 106 -23.62 14.73 -23.54
N GLY A 107 -23.70 13.78 -24.47
CA GLY A 107 -23.15 12.43 -24.26
C GLY A 107 -21.62 12.43 -24.11
N VAL A 108 -20.93 13.38 -24.77
CA VAL A 108 -19.47 13.57 -24.59
C VAL A 108 -19.18 14.10 -23.18
N THR A 109 -19.99 15.02 -22.65
CA THR A 109 -19.87 15.46 -21.25
C THR A 109 -20.07 14.31 -20.27
N VAL A 110 -21.02 13.41 -20.54
CA VAL A 110 -21.19 12.18 -19.74
C VAL A 110 -19.92 11.33 -19.78
N GLN A 111 -19.37 11.05 -20.98
CA GLN A 111 -18.11 10.32 -21.12
C GLN A 111 -16.98 10.94 -20.28
N MET A 112 -16.81 12.26 -20.34
CA MET A 112 -15.74 12.95 -19.60
C MET A 112 -15.97 12.93 -18.09
N THR A 113 -17.22 13.01 -17.65
CA THR A 113 -17.58 12.94 -16.23
C THR A 113 -17.28 11.55 -15.66
N VAL A 114 -17.67 10.50 -16.38
CA VAL A 114 -17.36 9.11 -15.98
C VAL A 114 -15.85 8.88 -15.99
N ALA A 115 -15.15 9.28 -17.06
CA ALA A 115 -13.69 9.13 -17.15
C ALA A 115 -12.96 9.82 -15.98
N LYS A 116 -13.40 11.02 -15.59
CA LYS A 116 -12.82 11.73 -14.43
C LYS A 116 -13.06 10.98 -13.12
N PHE A 117 -14.28 10.49 -12.89
CA PHE A 117 -14.61 9.68 -11.72
C PHE A 117 -13.75 8.41 -11.64
N LEU A 118 -13.55 7.72 -12.77
CA LEU A 118 -12.66 6.57 -12.88
C LEU A 118 -11.21 6.94 -12.50
N GLN A 119 -10.70 8.03 -13.06
CA GLN A 119 -9.34 8.51 -12.77
C GLN A 119 -9.13 8.82 -11.29
N GLU A 120 -10.03 9.57 -10.67
CA GLU A 120 -9.94 9.92 -9.25
C GLU A 120 -10.00 8.68 -8.35
N THR A 121 -10.86 7.71 -8.68
CA THR A 121 -10.97 6.43 -7.99
C THR A 121 -9.65 5.64 -8.10
N ARG A 122 -9.10 5.52 -9.32
CA ARG A 122 -7.83 4.82 -9.57
C ARG A 122 -6.67 5.47 -8.85
N GLU A 123 -6.55 6.79 -8.87
CA GLU A 123 -5.48 7.51 -8.19
C GLU A 123 -5.54 7.34 -6.66
N SER A 124 -6.75 7.30 -6.09
CA SER A 124 -6.96 7.00 -4.67
C SER A 124 -6.42 5.60 -4.31
N TRP A 125 -6.74 4.60 -5.12
CA TRP A 125 -6.28 3.22 -4.92
C TRP A 125 -4.77 3.06 -5.15
N ALA A 126 -4.20 3.72 -6.16
CA ALA A 126 -2.76 3.70 -6.42
C ALA A 126 -1.98 4.26 -5.21
N LYS A 127 -2.42 5.38 -4.63
CA LYS A 127 -1.80 5.95 -3.42
C LYS A 127 -1.82 4.98 -2.23
N LYS A 128 -2.89 4.18 -2.08
CA LYS A 128 -2.98 3.16 -1.03
C LYS A 128 -2.00 2.01 -1.29
N LEU A 129 -1.89 1.55 -2.53
CA LEU A 129 -0.93 0.51 -2.91
C LEU A 129 0.52 0.95 -2.68
N ASP A 130 0.85 2.19 -3.04
CA ASP A 130 2.20 2.77 -2.92
C ASP A 130 2.64 2.97 -1.47
N ALA A 131 1.71 3.08 -0.52
CA ALA A 131 2.01 3.26 0.90
C ALA A 131 2.45 1.96 1.59
N ILE A 132 2.00 0.79 1.10
CA ILE A 132 2.22 -0.50 1.76
C ILE A 132 3.71 -0.84 2.00
N PRO A 133 4.64 -0.62 1.04
CA PRO A 133 6.05 -0.96 1.25
C PRO A 133 6.71 -0.25 2.44
N ALA A 134 6.29 0.96 2.79
CA ALA A 134 6.86 1.75 3.88
C ALA A 134 6.70 1.10 5.27
N TYR A 135 5.75 0.17 5.40
CA TYR A 135 5.59 -0.63 6.61
C TYR A 135 6.84 -1.46 6.91
N TYR A 136 7.44 -2.11 5.91
CA TYR A 136 8.55 -3.02 6.15
C TYR A 136 9.78 -2.30 6.70
N SER A 137 10.11 -1.13 6.16
CA SER A 137 11.21 -0.30 6.69
C SER A 137 10.88 0.21 8.09
N SER A 138 9.67 0.71 8.31
CA SER A 138 9.25 1.24 9.63
C SER A 138 9.28 0.16 10.71
N ARG A 139 8.82 -1.06 10.37
CA ARG A 139 8.83 -2.20 11.28
C ARG A 139 10.25 -2.69 11.55
N ALA A 140 11.10 -2.77 10.52
CA ALA A 140 12.50 -3.16 10.67
C ALA A 140 13.23 -2.21 11.65
N ASP A 141 13.06 -0.90 11.47
CA ASP A 141 13.62 0.12 12.38
C ASP A 141 13.10 -0.03 13.82
N ALA A 142 11.82 -0.36 13.99
CA ALA A 142 11.22 -0.56 15.31
C ALA A 142 11.77 -1.81 16.00
N VAL A 143 11.94 -2.90 15.26
CA VAL A 143 12.56 -4.15 15.75
C VAL A 143 14.02 -3.93 16.12
N GLU A 144 14.81 -3.24 15.29
CA GLU A 144 16.20 -2.91 15.60
C GLU A 144 16.29 -2.10 16.90
N LYS A 145 15.46 -1.06 17.05
CA LYS A 145 15.41 -0.23 18.27
C LYS A 145 14.96 -1.01 19.52
N LEU A 146 14.23 -2.11 19.35
CA LEU A 146 13.91 -3.04 20.44
C LEU A 146 15.10 -3.96 20.76
N GLY A 147 15.80 -4.45 19.73
CA GLY A 147 17.02 -5.26 19.85
C GLY A 147 18.23 -4.51 20.45
N LEU A 148 18.27 -3.17 20.33
CA LEU A 148 19.31 -2.31 20.92
C LEU A 148 19.35 -2.29 22.46
N ALA A 149 18.51 -3.06 23.16
CA ALA A 149 18.70 -3.35 24.57
C ALA A 149 19.84 -4.37 24.79
N LYS A 150 21.06 -4.05 24.31
CA LYS A 150 22.38 -4.58 24.72
C LYS A 150 23.42 -4.10 23.70
N THR A 151 24.17 -3.05 24.04
CA THR A 151 25.65 -2.99 24.04
C THR A 151 26.04 -1.55 24.36
N SER A 152 26.17 -1.25 25.65
CA SER A 152 26.95 -0.08 26.08
C SER A 152 28.42 -0.48 25.97
N SER A 153 29.10 -0.15 24.88
CA SER A 153 30.56 -0.22 24.87
C SER A 153 31.09 1.02 25.60
N SER A 154 31.50 0.88 26.86
CA SER A 154 32.32 1.90 27.51
C SER A 154 33.79 1.65 27.14
N GLN A 155 34.41 2.59 26.44
CA GLN A 155 35.86 2.61 26.27
C GLN A 155 36.48 3.25 27.51
N SER A 156 37.09 2.43 28.36
CA SER A 156 37.95 2.90 29.45
C SER A 156 39.37 3.05 28.90
N LYS A 157 39.88 4.29 28.85
CA LYS A 157 41.29 4.55 28.54
C LYS A 157 42.06 4.55 29.86
N THR A 158 42.89 3.54 30.09
CA THR A 158 43.77 3.50 31.27
C THR A 158 45.18 3.86 30.83
N GLU A 159 45.65 5.04 31.22
CA GLU A 159 47.04 5.46 31.04
C GLU A 159 47.83 5.01 32.27
N SER A 160 48.76 4.08 32.09
CA SER A 160 49.69 3.68 33.16
C SER A 160 51.03 4.35 32.90
N LYS A 161 51.45 5.25 33.80
CA LYS A 161 52.82 5.74 33.86
C LYS A 161 53.59 4.88 34.85
N SER A 162 54.62 4.21 34.37
CA SER A 162 55.59 3.52 35.22
C SER A 162 56.88 4.34 35.26
N ASP A 163 57.17 4.94 36.40
CA ASP A 163 58.48 5.56 36.65
C ASP A 163 59.42 4.47 37.19
N SER A 164 60.40 4.05 36.39
CA SER A 164 61.50 3.20 36.89
C SER A 164 62.58 4.09 37.49
N SER A 165 62.70 4.13 38.82
CA SER A 165 63.85 4.76 39.46
C SER A 165 65.08 3.83 39.35
N GLY A 166 65.97 4.11 38.40
CA GLY A 166 67.21 3.35 38.22
C GLY A 166 68.26 4.09 37.41
N GLY A 167 69.09 4.88 38.11
CA GLY A 167 70.51 5.18 37.80
C GLY A 167 70.96 5.48 36.36
N LYS A 168 71.27 6.77 36.13
CA LYS A 168 72.20 7.37 35.15
C LYS A 168 72.05 6.95 33.66
N ASP A 169 71.68 7.96 32.88
CA ASP A 169 71.64 8.09 31.41
C ASP A 169 70.30 7.76 30.72
N GLY A 170 69.61 8.84 30.31
CA GLY A 170 68.57 8.86 29.27
C GLY A 170 67.14 8.53 29.73
N ASP A 171 66.39 9.54 30.18
CA ASP A 171 64.96 9.38 30.46
C ASP A 171 64.16 9.31 29.14
N ALA A 172 63.66 8.12 28.81
CA ALA A 172 62.70 7.90 27.74
C ALA A 172 61.41 7.37 28.38
N SER A 173 60.43 8.27 28.54
CA SER A 173 59.06 7.92 28.91
C SER A 173 58.43 7.04 27.82
N VAL A 174 58.25 5.75 28.10
CA VAL A 174 57.45 4.86 27.26
C VAL A 174 56.00 4.93 27.74
N THR A 175 55.11 5.46 26.91
CA THR A 175 53.67 5.49 27.18
C THR A 175 52.99 4.32 26.48
N GLU A 176 52.68 3.24 27.22
CA GLU A 176 51.86 2.15 26.69
C GLU A 176 50.37 2.46 26.86
N THR A 177 49.64 2.55 25.74
CA THR A 177 48.17 2.69 25.75
C THR A 177 47.53 1.30 25.63
N LYS A 178 47.00 0.75 26.72
CA LYS A 178 46.13 -0.43 26.67
C LYS A 178 44.67 0.01 26.54
N VAL A 179 44.04 -0.35 25.42
CA VAL A 179 42.59 -0.20 25.23
C VAL A 179 41.92 -1.49 25.70
N VAL A 180 41.23 -1.43 26.82
CA VAL A 180 40.40 -2.55 27.30
C VAL A 180 38.97 -2.31 26.82
N LYS A 181 38.47 -3.17 25.93
CA LYS A 181 37.04 -3.25 25.60
C LYS A 181 36.37 -4.17 26.62
N GLU A 182 35.62 -3.59 27.55
CA GLU A 182 34.67 -4.36 28.37
C GLU A 182 33.30 -4.31 27.71
N GLU A 183 32.81 -5.48 27.29
CA GLU A 183 31.41 -5.66 26.90
C GLU A 183 30.58 -5.93 28.15
N LYS A 184 29.86 -4.91 28.63
CA LYS A 184 28.93 -5.08 29.74
C LYS A 184 27.57 -5.53 29.20
N VAL A 185 27.31 -6.83 29.23
CA VAL A 185 25.97 -7.38 28.97
C VAL A 185 25.09 -7.02 30.17
N SER A 186 24.27 -5.98 30.05
CA SER A 186 23.24 -5.70 31.05
C SER A 186 22.18 -6.80 30.99
N ASN A 187 22.13 -7.65 32.02
CA ASN A 187 20.99 -8.53 32.24
C ASN A 187 19.78 -7.68 32.63
N GLY A 188 18.74 -7.71 31.81
CA GLY A 188 17.39 -7.27 32.14
C GLY A 188 17.19 -5.75 32.16
N SER A 189 16.79 -5.18 31.02
CA SER A 189 15.89 -4.03 31.05
C SER A 189 14.56 -4.49 30.50
N LYS A 190 13.48 -4.32 31.27
CA LYS A 190 12.11 -4.46 30.78
C LYS A 190 12.05 -3.79 29.40
N MET A 191 11.64 -4.55 28.38
CA MET A 191 11.42 -4.03 27.04
C MET A 191 10.67 -2.71 27.18
N GLY A 192 11.24 -1.61 26.67
CA GLY A 192 10.68 -0.29 26.90
C GLY A 192 9.22 -0.30 26.45
N VAL A 193 8.28 -0.10 27.39
CA VAL A 193 6.84 -0.26 27.12
C VAL A 193 6.38 0.53 25.90
N TYR A 194 6.97 1.71 25.67
CA TYR A 194 6.72 2.54 24.51
C TYR A 194 7.37 2.05 23.21
N ARG A 195 8.53 1.38 23.27
CA ARG A 195 9.16 0.78 22.08
C ARG A 195 8.35 -0.42 21.60
N LEU A 196 7.90 -1.27 22.53
CA LEU A 196 7.03 -2.40 22.21
C LEU A 196 5.67 -1.88 21.71
N GLY A 197 5.11 -0.88 22.40
CA GLY A 197 3.89 -0.20 21.96
C GLY A 197 4.00 0.38 20.55
N HIS A 198 5.14 0.95 20.18
CA HIS A 198 5.36 1.47 18.84
C HIS A 198 5.36 0.37 17.76
N LEU A 199 6.06 -0.74 17.99
CA LEU A 199 6.05 -1.88 17.05
C LEU A 199 4.64 -2.42 16.83
N LEU A 200 3.89 -2.64 17.92
CA LEU A 200 2.51 -3.09 17.85
C LEU A 200 1.61 -2.07 17.15
N ALA A 201 1.80 -0.77 17.42
CA ALA A 201 1.03 0.29 16.76
C ALA A 201 1.26 0.30 15.25
N LEU A 202 2.49 0.05 14.76
CA LEU A 202 2.77 -0.08 13.33
C LEU A 202 2.02 -1.27 12.71
N ASP A 203 2.03 -2.43 13.36
CA ASP A 203 1.31 -3.62 12.88
C ASP A 203 -0.21 -3.38 12.85
N VAL A 204 -0.78 -2.80 13.91
CA VAL A 204 -2.21 -2.48 14.01
C VAL A 204 -2.62 -1.41 13.01
N GLN A 205 -1.78 -0.38 12.83
CA GLN A 205 -2.02 0.67 11.85
C GLN A 205 -2.07 0.10 10.43
N LEU A 206 -1.08 -0.70 10.04
CA LEU A 206 -1.08 -1.33 8.73
C LEU A 206 -2.32 -2.23 8.56
N TYR A 207 -2.65 -3.05 9.57
CA TYR A 207 -3.84 -3.90 9.50
C TYR A 207 -5.11 -3.08 9.22
N GLY A 208 -5.32 -1.98 9.96
CA GLY A 208 -6.46 -1.09 9.75
C GLY A 208 -6.44 -0.38 8.40
N GLU A 209 -5.27 0.05 7.93
CA GLU A 209 -5.10 0.69 6.62
C GLU A 209 -5.42 -0.27 5.47
N LEU A 210 -4.97 -1.53 5.54
CA LEU A 210 -5.27 -2.56 4.55
C LEU A 210 -6.76 -2.91 4.54
N GLN A 211 -7.39 -3.05 5.71
CA GLN A 211 -8.82 -3.31 5.83
C GLN A 211 -9.62 -2.16 5.21
N SER A 212 -9.27 -0.93 5.57
CA SER A 212 -9.89 0.28 5.02
C SER A 212 -9.69 0.36 3.50
N ALA A 213 -8.49 0.06 3.00
CA ALA A 213 -8.20 0.05 1.56
C ALA A 213 -9.07 -0.95 0.80
N LEU A 214 -9.28 -2.15 1.34
CA LEU A 214 -10.16 -3.15 0.71
C LEU A 214 -11.64 -2.79 0.79
N LEU A 215 -12.11 -2.17 1.87
CA LEU A 215 -13.47 -1.65 1.95
C LEU A 215 -13.68 -0.51 0.93
N MET A 216 -12.74 0.42 0.81
CA MET A 216 -12.77 1.46 -0.23
C MET A 216 -12.70 0.88 -1.64
N LEU A 217 -11.95 -0.20 -1.84
CA LEU A 217 -11.92 -0.93 -3.10
C LEU A 217 -13.29 -1.58 -3.38
N LEU A 218 -13.90 -2.23 -2.40
CA LEU A 218 -15.21 -2.87 -2.52
C LEU A 218 -16.29 -1.87 -2.97
N ASP A 219 -16.46 -0.80 -2.18
CA ASP A 219 -17.48 0.22 -2.42
C ASP A 219 -17.22 0.97 -3.74
N GLY A 220 -15.95 1.34 -3.97
CA GLY A 220 -15.55 2.06 -5.18
C GLY A 220 -15.71 1.19 -6.43
N TYR A 221 -15.35 -0.10 -6.37
CA TYR A 221 -15.49 -1.01 -7.50
C TYR A 221 -16.96 -1.25 -7.85
N ALA A 222 -17.82 -1.49 -6.86
CA ALA A 222 -19.27 -1.61 -7.08
C ALA A 222 -19.85 -0.34 -7.73
N THR A 223 -19.46 0.83 -7.23
CA THR A 223 -19.88 2.13 -7.80
C THR A 223 -19.38 2.33 -9.23
N VAL A 224 -18.15 1.90 -9.54
CA VAL A 224 -17.59 1.93 -10.88
C VAL A 224 -18.40 1.07 -11.85
N ILE A 225 -18.73 -0.18 -11.48
CA ILE A 225 -19.54 -1.06 -12.32
C ILE A 225 -20.93 -0.46 -12.56
N ASP A 226 -21.61 -0.03 -11.50
CA ASP A 226 -22.94 0.60 -11.58
C ASP A 226 -22.93 1.85 -12.47
N ASN A 227 -21.93 2.71 -12.32
CA ASN A 227 -21.80 3.94 -13.11
C ASN A 227 -21.56 3.65 -14.60
N MET A 228 -20.71 2.68 -14.91
CA MET A 228 -20.45 2.24 -16.29
C MET A 228 -21.69 1.64 -16.94
N GLU A 229 -22.46 0.83 -16.21
CA GLU A 229 -23.70 0.22 -16.71
C GLU A 229 -24.79 1.25 -16.97
N LYS A 230 -25.08 2.12 -15.99
CA LYS A 230 -26.11 3.17 -16.11
C LYS A 230 -25.85 4.13 -17.26
N ASN A 231 -24.57 4.40 -17.55
CA ASN A 231 -24.17 5.35 -18.58
C ASN A 231 -23.74 4.67 -19.90
N LYS A 232 -23.90 3.34 -20.05
CA LYS A 232 -23.37 2.55 -21.16
C LYS A 232 -23.75 3.09 -22.54
N GLU A 233 -25.00 3.52 -22.73
CA GLU A 233 -25.46 4.07 -24.00
C GLU A 233 -24.70 5.35 -24.37
N LYS A 234 -24.53 6.28 -23.43
CA LYS A 234 -23.81 7.53 -23.68
C LYS A 234 -22.30 7.33 -23.76
N ILE A 235 -21.77 6.31 -23.09
CA ILE A 235 -20.35 5.94 -23.20
C ILE A 235 -20.03 5.38 -24.59
N THR A 236 -20.90 4.56 -25.17
CA THR A 236 -20.65 3.89 -26.46
C THR A 236 -21.16 4.67 -27.67
N SER A 237 -22.25 5.41 -27.51
CA SER A 237 -22.92 6.19 -28.56
C SER A 237 -23.28 7.59 -28.05
N PRO A 238 -22.29 8.45 -27.73
CA PRO A 238 -22.53 9.76 -27.11
C PRO A 238 -23.37 10.73 -27.97
N LYS A 239 -23.40 10.50 -29.29
CA LYS A 239 -24.18 11.28 -30.28
C LYS A 239 -25.51 10.62 -30.67
N GLY A 240 -25.84 9.46 -30.11
CA GLY A 240 -26.99 8.62 -30.50
C GLY A 240 -26.70 7.73 -31.71
N THR A 241 -27.64 6.83 -32.02
CA THR A 241 -27.55 5.84 -33.12
C THR A 241 -28.27 6.27 -34.41
N GLY A 242 -28.78 7.50 -34.47
CA GLY A 242 -29.44 8.06 -35.64
C GLY A 242 -28.57 9.12 -36.34
N PRO A 243 -28.82 9.43 -37.63
CA PRO A 243 -28.32 10.66 -38.22
C PRO A 243 -28.76 11.81 -37.30
N SER A 244 -27.85 12.70 -36.92
CA SER A 244 -28.25 13.97 -36.31
C SER A 244 -29.41 14.50 -37.13
N ALA A 245 -30.60 14.57 -36.52
CA ALA A 245 -31.67 15.38 -37.06
C ALA A 245 -31.13 16.80 -36.98
N SER A 246 -30.43 17.23 -38.02
CA SER A 246 -30.34 18.62 -38.37
C SER A 246 -31.79 19.04 -38.56
N MET A 247 -32.42 19.52 -37.49
CA MET A 247 -33.53 20.46 -37.61
C MET A 247 -32.93 21.68 -38.31
N GLY A 248 -32.85 21.60 -39.64
CA GLY A 248 -33.05 22.76 -40.49
C GLY A 248 -34.51 23.16 -40.31
N MET A 249 -34.76 23.96 -39.29
CA MET A 249 -35.99 24.75 -39.14
C MET A 249 -35.53 26.16 -38.79
N TYR A 250 -35.04 26.87 -39.81
CA TYR A 250 -35.57 28.13 -40.34
C TYR A 250 -34.58 28.70 -41.36
#